data_AF-A0A7I9YS42-F1
#
_entry.id   AF-A0A7I9YS42-F1
#
_cell.length_a   1.000
_cell.length_b   1.000
_cell.length_c   1.000
_cell.angle_alpha   90.00
_cell.angle_beta   90.00
_cell.angle_gamma   90.00
#
_symmetry.space_group_name_H-M   'P 1'
#
loop_
_entity.id
_entity.type
_entity.pdbx_description
1 polymer ?
#
loop_
_entity_poly.entity_id
_entity_poly.type
_entity_poly.pdbx_seq_one_letter_code
_entity_poly.pdbx_strand_id
1 'polypeptide(L)'
;MTRTGPTGVPLYEQFEAQSSDGPNGKPINATLAGTDYRNSTGMWVGCSGKPATTTYRLGGMFARLTAVAGLQPHTPAGLAVQATIAVNGKVVKDFTIRRTDTERIDVDVSGADSLVVTAIAVDNSLCTVSGTPYGALGDAMLTPIGL
;
A
#
# COMPACT_ATOMS: atom_id res chain seq x y z
N MET A 1 -7.38 -32.24 7.62
CA MET A 1 -6.72 -31.48 8.70
C MET A 1 -5.87 -30.40 8.04
N THR A 2 -6.44 -29.23 7.75
CA THR A 2 -5.71 -28.12 7.12
C THR A 2 -5.11 -27.25 8.23
N ARG A 3 -3.78 -27.28 8.29
CA ARG A 3 -2.95 -26.48 9.18
C ARG A 3 -3.26 -24.99 8.96
N THR A 4 -4.03 -24.38 9.85
CA THR A 4 -4.14 -22.92 9.99
C THR A 4 -2.76 -22.43 10.40
N GLY A 5 -1.99 -21.97 9.41
CA GLY A 5 -0.82 -21.13 9.70
C GLY A 5 -1.27 -19.89 10.47
N PRO A 6 -0.34 -19.18 11.12
CA PRO A 6 -0.68 -17.94 11.79
C PRO A 6 -1.43 -17.00 10.85
N THR A 7 -2.61 -16.55 11.27
CA THR A 7 -3.40 -15.58 10.51
C THR A 7 -2.62 -14.28 10.46
N GLY A 8 -2.15 -13.87 9.28
CA GLY A 8 -1.55 -12.54 9.12
C GLY A 8 -2.55 -11.45 9.53
N VAL A 9 -2.05 -10.29 9.95
CA VAL A 9 -2.85 -9.12 10.31
C VAL A 9 -2.93 -8.20 9.10
N PRO A 10 -4.13 -7.83 8.60
CA PRO A 10 -4.25 -6.89 7.49
C PRO A 10 -3.61 -5.53 7.82
N LEU A 11 -2.82 -4.98 6.89
CA LEU A 11 -2.07 -3.74 7.10
C LEU A 11 -2.98 -2.56 7.49
N TYR A 12 -4.19 -2.47 6.93
CA TYR A 12 -5.13 -1.39 7.22
C TYR A 12 -5.59 -1.37 8.70
N GLU A 13 -5.47 -2.48 9.44
CA GLU A 13 -5.79 -2.51 10.87
C GLU A 13 -4.75 -1.75 11.70
N GLN A 14 -3.55 -1.56 11.16
CA GLN A 14 -2.47 -0.80 11.79
C GLN A 14 -2.45 0.67 11.35
N PHE A 15 -3.49 1.15 10.66
CA PHE A 15 -3.59 2.54 10.21
C PHE A 15 -3.47 3.51 11.39
N GLU A 16 -2.54 4.46 11.29
CA GLU A 16 -2.35 5.51 12.30
C GLU A 16 -2.77 6.88 11.76
N ALA A 17 -2.23 7.27 10.60
CA ALA A 17 -2.44 8.61 10.05
C ALA A 17 -2.27 8.62 8.53
N GLN A 18 -2.77 9.67 7.88
CA GLN A 18 -2.54 9.95 6.46
C GLN A 18 -2.27 11.45 6.23
N SER A 19 -1.57 11.75 5.14
CA SER A 19 -1.51 13.07 4.53
C SER A 19 -1.82 12.92 3.04
N SER A 20 -3.04 13.22 2.63
CA SER A 20 -3.54 12.98 1.28
C SER A 20 -4.79 13.81 0.98
N ASP A 21 -4.98 14.14 -0.30
CA ASP A 21 -6.19 14.85 -0.78
C ASP A 21 -7.40 13.91 -0.96
N GLY A 22 -7.19 12.60 -0.87
CA GLY A 22 -8.23 11.58 -1.01
C GLY A 22 -8.07 10.41 -0.02
N PRO A 23 -8.98 9.42 -0.08
CA PRO A 23 -8.99 8.29 0.85
C PRO A 23 -7.71 7.46 0.77
N ASN A 24 -7.08 7.18 1.91
CA ASN A 24 -5.82 6.43 2.00
C ASN A 24 -5.84 5.48 3.21
N GLY A 25 -5.10 4.37 3.15
CA GLY A 25 -4.89 3.49 4.30
C GLY A 25 -6.10 2.71 4.83
N LYS A 26 -7.25 2.78 4.15
CA LYS A 26 -8.49 2.08 4.53
C LYS A 26 -8.71 0.78 3.74
N PRO A 27 -9.47 -0.18 4.28
CA PRO A 27 -9.78 -1.42 3.55
C PRO A 27 -10.58 -1.14 2.28
N ILE A 28 -10.24 -1.82 1.20
CA ILE A 28 -10.96 -1.82 -0.08
C ILE A 28 -10.95 -3.21 -0.72
N ASN A 29 -11.91 -3.49 -1.60
CA ASN A 29 -11.74 -4.52 -2.62
C ASN A 29 -10.93 -3.91 -3.75
N ALA A 30 -9.84 -4.56 -4.17
CA ALA A 30 -9.01 -4.07 -5.27
C ALA A 30 -8.98 -5.07 -6.42
N THR A 31 -8.85 -4.56 -7.64
CA THR A 31 -8.54 -5.35 -8.83
C THR A 31 -7.24 -4.80 -9.42
N LEU A 32 -6.15 -5.56 -9.37
CA LEU A 32 -4.82 -5.12 -9.77
C LEU A 32 -4.34 -5.99 -10.95
N ALA A 33 -4.05 -5.36 -12.09
CA ALA A 33 -3.71 -6.05 -13.35
C ALA A 33 -4.66 -7.23 -13.69
N GLY A 34 -5.96 -7.05 -13.40
CA GLY A 34 -6.99 -8.07 -13.66
C GLY A 34 -7.17 -9.15 -12.60
N THR A 35 -6.43 -9.09 -11.48
CA THR A 35 -6.57 -10.02 -10.35
C THR A 35 -7.29 -9.33 -9.18
N ASP A 36 -8.28 -10.00 -8.59
CA ASP A 36 -9.05 -9.47 -7.46
C ASP A 36 -8.41 -9.82 -6.10
N TYR A 37 -8.35 -8.81 -5.22
CA TYR A 37 -7.81 -8.89 -3.86
C TYR A 37 -8.84 -8.35 -2.87
N ARG A 38 -9.26 -9.21 -1.93
CA ARG A 38 -10.30 -8.87 -0.94
C ARG A 38 -9.75 -8.19 0.31
N ASN A 39 -8.50 -8.48 0.69
CA ASN A 39 -7.85 -7.90 1.86
C ASN A 39 -6.86 -6.82 1.43
N SER A 40 -7.37 -5.76 0.82
CA SER A 40 -6.51 -4.70 0.25
C SER A 40 -6.55 -3.44 1.07
N THR A 41 -5.43 -2.73 1.08
CA THR A 41 -5.32 -1.38 1.66
C THR A 41 -5.27 -0.35 0.55
N GLY A 42 -6.15 0.64 0.60
CA GLY A 42 -6.18 1.74 -0.36
C GLY A 42 -4.91 2.59 -0.31
N MET A 43 -4.38 2.97 -1.47
CA MET A 43 -3.22 3.83 -1.63
C MET A 43 -3.58 5.05 -2.49
N TRP A 44 -3.81 6.19 -1.85
CA TRP A 44 -4.01 7.46 -2.55
C TRP A 44 -2.72 7.87 -3.28
N VAL A 45 -2.88 8.56 -4.41
CA VAL A 45 -1.76 9.06 -5.22
C VAL A 45 -1.75 10.58 -5.14
N GLY A 46 -0.59 11.16 -4.88
CA GLY A 46 -0.37 12.61 -4.88
C GLY A 46 -0.61 13.27 -6.24
N CYS A 47 -1.86 13.63 -6.55
CA CYS A 47 -2.24 14.29 -7.81
C CYS A 47 -2.10 15.81 -7.78
N SER A 48 -1.98 16.43 -6.61
CA SER A 48 -1.75 17.88 -6.46
C SER A 48 -0.27 18.28 -6.59
N GLY A 49 0.60 17.35 -6.97
CA GLY A 49 2.06 17.55 -7.01
C GLY A 49 2.76 17.40 -5.66
N LYS A 50 2.02 17.02 -4.60
CA LYS A 50 2.58 16.64 -3.30
C LYS A 50 2.39 15.14 -3.07
N PRO A 51 3.38 14.41 -2.53
CA PRO A 51 3.22 13.00 -2.23
C PRO A 51 2.09 12.75 -1.23
N ALA A 52 1.29 11.73 -1.49
CA ALA A 52 0.34 11.21 -0.53
C ALA A 52 1.05 10.22 0.39
N THR A 53 0.83 10.31 1.70
CA THR A 53 1.43 9.39 2.68
C THR A 53 0.37 8.70 3.53
N THR A 54 0.65 7.46 3.93
CA THR A 54 -0.04 6.75 5.01
C THR A 54 0.99 6.19 5.98
N THR A 55 0.77 6.44 7.26
CA THR A 55 1.55 5.90 8.36
C THR A 55 0.78 4.77 9.03
N TYR A 56 1.47 3.68 9.29
CA TYR A 56 0.99 2.52 10.04
C TYR A 56 1.84 2.33 11.28
N ARG A 57 1.19 2.14 12.44
CA ARG A 57 1.84 1.88 13.72
C ARG A 57 2.01 0.38 13.89
N LEU A 58 3.24 -0.09 13.87
CA LEU A 58 3.60 -1.51 13.98
C LEU A 58 3.93 -1.92 15.42
N GLY A 59 4.42 -0.99 16.25
CA GLY A 59 4.66 -1.19 17.69
C GLY A 59 5.64 -2.32 18.02
N GLY A 60 6.54 -2.67 17.11
CA GLY A 60 7.52 -3.74 17.29
C GLY A 60 6.94 -5.16 17.24
N MET A 61 5.68 -5.33 16.83
CA MET A 61 4.98 -6.62 16.94
C MET A 61 5.11 -7.54 15.72
N PHE A 62 5.64 -7.04 14.60
CA PHE A 62 5.61 -7.73 13.31
C PHE A 62 7.02 -8.02 12.77
N ALA A 63 7.14 -9.10 12.01
CA ALA A 63 8.37 -9.56 11.36
C ALA A 63 8.40 -9.21 9.88
N ARG A 64 7.25 -9.26 9.19
CA ARG A 64 7.21 -9.17 7.72
C ARG A 64 5.93 -8.53 7.22
N LEU A 65 6.05 -7.70 6.18
CA LEU A 65 4.93 -7.24 5.35
C LEU A 65 5.01 -7.91 3.98
N THR A 66 3.92 -8.56 3.56
CA THR A 66 3.74 -9.02 2.18
C THR A 66 2.53 -8.36 1.56
N ALA A 67 2.61 -7.95 0.29
CA ALA A 67 1.49 -7.42 -0.47
C ALA A 67 1.75 -7.50 -1.99
N VAL A 68 0.75 -7.13 -2.78
CA VAL A 68 0.89 -6.81 -4.21
C VAL A 68 0.46 -5.36 -4.43
N ALA A 69 1.39 -4.48 -4.80
CA ALA A 69 1.08 -3.10 -5.13
C ALA A 69 0.63 -2.98 -6.59
N GLY A 70 -0.40 -2.19 -6.86
CA GLY A 70 -0.89 -1.93 -8.21
C GLY A 70 -1.87 -0.77 -8.27
N LEU A 71 -2.33 -0.44 -9.47
CA LEU A 71 -3.36 0.57 -9.70
C LEU A 71 -4.69 -0.07 -10.08
N GLN A 72 -5.78 0.57 -9.66
CA GLN A 72 -7.13 0.11 -9.88
C GLN A 72 -7.61 0.37 -11.33
N PRO A 73 -8.66 -0.33 -11.82
CA PRO A 73 -9.08 -0.21 -13.21
C PRO A 73 -9.58 1.19 -13.59
N HIS A 74 -10.14 1.93 -12.61
CA HIS A 74 -10.62 3.30 -12.80
C HIS A 74 -9.50 4.35 -12.89
N THR A 75 -8.25 3.96 -12.60
CA THR A 75 -7.10 4.85 -12.73
C THR A 75 -6.87 5.21 -14.22
N PRO A 76 -6.52 6.47 -14.53
CA PRO A 76 -6.20 6.88 -15.90
C PRO A 76 -5.12 6.00 -16.54
N ALA A 77 -5.32 5.62 -17.81
CA ALA A 77 -4.51 4.59 -18.47
C ALA A 77 -3.02 4.92 -18.57
N GLY A 78 -2.69 6.20 -18.77
CA GLY A 78 -1.31 6.68 -18.88
C GLY A 78 -0.64 7.00 -17.55
N LEU A 79 -1.36 6.92 -16.42
CA LEU A 79 -0.80 7.31 -15.12
C LEU A 79 0.26 6.30 -14.69
N ALA A 80 1.46 6.79 -14.45
CA ALA A 80 2.51 6.11 -13.70
C ALA A 80 2.61 6.73 -12.30
N VAL A 81 2.83 5.89 -11.30
CA VAL A 81 2.92 6.29 -9.89
C VAL A 81 4.25 5.84 -9.33
N GLN A 82 5.02 6.78 -8.78
CA GLN A 82 6.19 6.48 -7.97
C GLN A 82 5.73 6.23 -6.53
N ALA A 83 6.15 5.12 -5.93
CA ALA A 83 5.81 4.77 -4.58
C ALA A 83 7.01 4.27 -3.78
N THR A 84 7.01 4.55 -2.49
CA THR A 84 8.03 4.08 -1.56
C THR A 84 7.40 3.44 -0.33
N ILE A 85 8.13 2.49 0.25
CA ILE A 85 7.87 1.94 1.59
C ILE A 85 9.06 2.27 2.46
N ALA A 86 8.81 2.96 3.57
CA ALA A 86 9.79 3.27 4.58
C ALA A 86 9.45 2.56 5.90
N VAL A 87 10.48 2.00 6.55
CA VAL A 87 10.38 1.36 7.86
C VAL A 87 11.22 2.17 8.84
N ASN A 88 10.61 2.64 9.93
CA ASN A 88 11.25 3.56 10.88
C ASN A 88 11.96 4.75 10.20
N GLY A 89 11.33 5.33 9.18
CA GLY A 89 11.84 6.47 8.42
C GLY A 89 12.89 6.16 7.35
N LYS A 90 13.38 4.92 7.23
CA LYS A 90 14.30 4.51 6.17
C LYS A 90 13.53 3.88 5.01
N VAL A 91 13.67 4.43 3.80
CA VAL A 91 13.13 3.79 2.59
C VAL A 91 13.82 2.44 2.37
N VAL A 92 13.02 1.37 2.33
CA VAL A 92 13.47 -0.01 2.12
C VAL A 92 13.00 -0.56 0.77
N LYS A 93 12.01 0.09 0.15
CA LYS A 93 11.54 -0.25 -1.19
C LYS A 93 11.09 1.01 -1.93
N ASP A 94 11.45 1.09 -3.20
CA ASP A 94 11.13 2.19 -4.11
C ASP A 94 10.79 1.59 -5.48
N PHE A 95 9.66 1.98 -6.07
CA PHE A 95 9.14 1.36 -7.27
C PHE A 95 8.15 2.27 -8.03
N THR A 96 7.96 1.95 -9.31
CA THR A 96 6.96 2.60 -10.16
C THR A 96 5.92 1.59 -10.60
N ILE A 97 4.63 1.93 -10.50
CA ILE A 97 3.52 1.11 -11.00
C ILE A 97 2.73 1.84 -12.09
N ARG A 98 2.25 1.06 -13.06
CA ARG A 98 1.25 1.47 -14.06
C ARG A 98 0.03 0.56 -13.95
N ARG A 99 -1.07 0.92 -14.62
CA ARG A 99 -2.36 0.20 -14.49
C ARG A 99 -2.31 -1.27 -14.87
N THR A 100 -1.44 -1.65 -15.79
CA THR A 100 -1.28 -3.03 -16.27
C THR A 100 -0.26 -3.84 -15.48
N ASP A 101 0.44 -3.21 -14.53
CA ASP A 101 1.60 -3.78 -13.87
C ASP A 101 1.30 -3.95 -12.38
N THR A 102 2.05 -4.85 -11.74
CA THR A 102 2.02 -5.01 -10.28
C THR A 102 3.43 -5.15 -9.75
N GLU A 103 3.66 -4.69 -8.53
CA GLU A 103 4.92 -4.88 -7.80
C GLU A 103 4.69 -5.77 -6.58
N ARG A 104 5.48 -6.84 -6.43
CA ARG A 104 5.40 -7.70 -5.25
C ARG A 104 6.09 -7.03 -4.07
N ILE A 105 5.38 -6.81 -2.98
CA ILE A 105 5.94 -6.27 -1.74
C ILE A 105 6.29 -7.43 -0.83
N ASP A 106 7.53 -7.42 -0.38
CA ASP A 106 8.05 -8.37 0.59
C ASP A 106 9.16 -7.69 1.39
N VAL A 107 8.80 -7.20 2.58
CA VAL A 107 9.62 -6.28 3.38
C VAL A 107 9.77 -6.81 4.80
N ASP A 108 11.01 -6.85 5.27
CA ASP A 108 11.31 -7.09 6.69
C ASP A 108 10.91 -5.87 7.52
N VAL A 109 10.05 -6.10 8.51
CA VAL A 109 9.60 -5.08 9.47
C VAL A 109 9.89 -5.51 10.92
N SER A 110 10.81 -6.46 11.10
CA SER A 110 11.15 -7.06 12.39
C SER A 110 11.47 -6.00 13.44
N GLY A 111 10.62 -5.93 14.46
CA GLY A 111 10.77 -5.01 15.59
C GLY A 111 10.59 -3.53 15.22
N ALA A 112 10.05 -3.22 14.03
CA ALA A 112 9.81 -1.85 13.62
C ALA A 112 8.61 -1.23 14.36
N ASP A 113 8.70 0.06 14.65
CA ASP A 113 7.63 0.82 15.29
C ASP A 113 6.64 1.38 14.27
N SER A 114 7.14 1.73 13.07
CA SER A 114 6.36 2.42 12.05
C SER A 114 6.70 1.95 10.64
N LEU A 115 5.68 1.98 9.79
CA LEU A 115 5.80 1.83 8.34
C LEU A 115 5.06 2.97 7.66
N VAL A 116 5.68 3.55 6.63
CA VAL A 116 5.10 4.64 5.84
C VAL A 116 5.07 4.24 4.37
N VAL A 117 3.90 4.33 3.77
CA VAL A 117 3.71 4.20 2.32
C VAL A 117 3.53 5.60 1.74
N THR A 118 4.34 5.94 0.74
CA THR A 118 4.25 7.21 0.02
C THR A 118 3.95 6.93 -1.44
N ALA A 119 3.07 7.72 -2.07
CA ALA A 119 2.78 7.61 -3.49
C ALA A 119 2.53 8.97 -4.15
N ILE A 120 3.11 9.19 -5.33
CA ILE A 120 2.96 10.41 -6.13
C ILE A 120 2.84 10.07 -7.61
N ALA A 121 2.02 10.83 -8.34
CA ALA A 121 1.96 10.73 -9.79
C ALA A 121 3.28 11.19 -10.41
N VAL A 122 3.79 10.43 -11.38
CA VAL A 122 4.96 10.84 -12.17
C VAL A 122 4.61 12.05 -13.05
N ASP A 123 3.42 12.03 -13.63
CA ASP A 123 2.79 13.18 -14.29
C ASP A 123 1.45 13.46 -13.60
N ASN A 124 1.43 14.52 -12.79
CA ASN A 124 0.27 14.89 -11.98
C ASN A 124 -0.86 15.54 -12.79
N SER A 125 -0.63 15.93 -14.05
CA SER A 125 -1.69 16.42 -14.93
C SER A 125 -2.67 15.32 -15.36
N LEU A 126 -2.26 14.06 -15.24
CA LEU A 126 -3.03 12.89 -15.64
C LEU A 126 -4.01 12.42 -14.57
N CYS A 127 -4.02 13.00 -13.38
CA CYS A 127 -4.88 12.54 -12.30
C CYS A 127 -5.49 13.68 -11.49
N THR A 128 -6.64 13.40 -10.90
CA THR A 128 -7.42 14.36 -10.09
C THR A 128 -7.91 13.68 -8.82
N VAL A 129 -8.56 14.44 -7.94
CA VAL A 129 -9.23 13.90 -6.76
C VAL A 129 -10.33 12.92 -7.17
N SER A 130 -10.45 11.82 -6.44
CA SER A 130 -11.37 10.71 -6.70
C SER A 130 -11.95 10.24 -5.36
N GLY A 131 -13.19 9.76 -5.38
CA GLY A 131 -13.85 9.16 -4.21
C GLY A 131 -13.25 7.82 -3.79
N THR A 132 -12.39 7.22 -4.63
CA THR A 132 -11.68 5.97 -4.37
C THR A 132 -10.19 6.09 -4.65
N PRO A 133 -9.31 5.42 -3.88
CA PRO A 133 -7.87 5.44 -4.13
C PRO A 133 -7.51 4.83 -5.50
N TYR A 134 -6.60 5.48 -6.22
CA TYR A 134 -6.08 4.96 -7.48
C TYR A 134 -5.18 3.74 -7.28
N GLY A 135 -4.36 3.71 -6.24
CA GLY A 135 -3.52 2.56 -5.90
C GLY A 135 -4.15 1.65 -4.86
N ALA A 136 -3.65 0.43 -4.77
CA ALA A 136 -3.89 -0.44 -3.63
C ALA A 136 -2.67 -1.29 -3.32
N LEU A 137 -2.58 -1.75 -2.08
CA LEU A 137 -1.76 -2.87 -1.65
C LEU A 137 -2.70 -4.07 -1.46
N GLY A 138 -2.77 -4.94 -2.46
CA GLY A 138 -3.57 -6.16 -2.47
C GLY A 138 -3.00 -7.23 -1.54
N ASP A 139 -3.88 -7.89 -0.78
CA ASP A 139 -3.53 -8.87 0.27
C ASP A 139 -2.36 -8.41 1.13
N ALA A 140 -2.43 -7.14 1.59
CA ALA A 140 -1.41 -6.53 2.41
C ALA A 140 -1.49 -7.07 3.83
N MET A 141 -0.62 -8.03 4.15
CA MET A 141 -0.63 -8.79 5.40
C MET A 141 0.68 -8.64 6.15
N LEU A 142 0.56 -8.39 7.45
CA LEU A 142 1.65 -8.39 8.41
C LEU A 142 1.74 -9.75 9.10
N THR A 143 2.95 -10.28 9.23
CA THR A 143 3.23 -11.49 10.00
C THR A 143 3.76 -11.09 11.38
N PRO A 144 3.09 -11.44 12.50
CA PRO A 144 3.60 -11.16 13.84
C PRO A 144 4.95 -11.86 14.13
N ILE A 145 5.73 -11.29 15.04
CA ILE A 145 6.97 -11.92 15.55
C ILE A 145 6.62 -13.14 16.41
N GLY A 146 7.43 -14.21 16.32
CA GLY A 146 7.31 -15.38 17.20
C GLY A 146 6.29 -16.42 16.73
N LEU A 147 6.01 -16.43 15.42
CA LEU A 147 5.11 -17.37 14.75
C LEU A 147 5.85 -18.33 13.82
#